data_AF-A0A0J7I618-F1
#
_entry.id   AF-A0A0J7I618-F1
#
_cell.length_a   1.000
_cell.length_b   1.000
_cell.length_c   1.000
_cell.angle_alpha   90.00
_cell.angle_beta   90.00
_cell.angle_gamma   90.00
#
_symmetry.space_group_name_H-M   'P 1'
#
loop_
_entity.id
_entity.type
_entity.pdbx_description
1 polymer ?
#
loop_
_entity_poly.entity_id
_entity_poly.type
_entity_poly.pdbx_seq_one_letter_code
_entity_poly.pdbx_strand_id
1 'polypeptide(L)'
;MLADDYGNLYIYKNKDFSFTKYDSLGKQLGKMMLTVPYKVQSVQNPLSVPLFSENAQEMKFVDQNMNEIQRIDFKQKFGFIKMAYAEDLQQLWLLDDSTKRLIQYNFRNDTTINSYPFDISFDDLMDLLVFENKVYILTRKHIRVYSLKFEKLFEAPLENGKRFRRENDVILVVADNSIQKYDPEKGMVKIFEDKDAQIVDKNILSYFEIKANKLYLYNLEKIKETKQQQEPETKQETAPSDTKPPSEQTVGEEVKKTDGEKKESDEKAPETTIQKLLEDTSAVQSTGV
;
A
#
# COMPACT_ATOMS: atom_id res chain seq x y z
N MET A 1 -4.43 5.83 -5.98
CA MET A 1 -5.34 5.24 -4.97
C MET A 1 -4.47 4.59 -3.91
N LEU A 2 -4.83 4.74 -2.64
CA LEU A 2 -4.23 4.02 -1.52
C LEU A 2 -5.34 3.35 -0.70
N ALA A 3 -5.05 2.22 -0.05
CA ALA A 3 -5.96 1.53 0.85
C ALA A 3 -5.37 1.42 2.26
N ASP A 4 -6.16 1.80 3.28
CA ASP A 4 -5.82 1.55 4.68
C ASP A 4 -6.23 0.14 5.13
N ASP A 5 -5.81 -0.24 6.32
CA ASP A 5 -6.10 -1.57 6.87
C ASP A 5 -7.55 -1.72 7.39
N TYR A 6 -8.31 -0.62 7.46
CA TYR A 6 -9.74 -0.63 7.78
C TYR A 6 -10.63 -0.77 6.54
N GLY A 7 -10.03 -0.86 5.34
CA GLY A 7 -10.75 -0.99 4.08
C GLY A 7 -11.24 0.34 3.51
N ASN A 8 -10.77 1.48 4.02
CA ASN A 8 -11.03 2.77 3.40
C ASN A 8 -10.09 3.00 2.23
N LEU A 9 -10.62 3.68 1.21
CA LEU A 9 -9.90 4.03 0.01
C LEU A 9 -9.61 5.53 -0.03
N TYR A 10 -8.38 5.86 -0.35
CA TYR A 10 -7.89 7.21 -0.44
C TYR A 10 -7.53 7.52 -1.90
N ILE A 11 -8.13 8.59 -2.42
CA ILE A 11 -7.92 9.02 -3.80
C ILE A 11 -7.41 10.46 -3.75
N TYR A 12 -6.19 10.63 -4.22
CA TYR A 12 -5.61 11.94 -4.51
C TYR A 12 -5.74 12.23 -6.00
N LYS A 13 -6.30 13.40 -6.34
CA LYS A 13 -6.47 13.88 -7.70
C LYS A 13 -5.54 15.07 -7.95
N ASN A 14 -4.57 14.91 -8.85
CA ASN A 14 -3.63 16.00 -9.20
C ASN A 14 -4.31 17.16 -9.94
N LYS A 15 -5.48 16.96 -10.55
CA LYS A 15 -6.15 17.97 -11.38
C LYS A 15 -6.79 19.09 -10.54
N ASP A 16 -7.39 18.73 -9.40
CA ASP A 16 -8.09 19.66 -8.51
C ASP A 16 -7.52 19.66 -7.09
N PHE A 17 -6.37 19.00 -6.90
CA PHE A 17 -5.67 18.82 -5.62
C PHE A 17 -6.57 18.31 -4.49
N SER A 18 -7.59 17.52 -4.84
CA SER A 18 -8.47 16.93 -3.85
C SER A 18 -7.88 15.62 -3.31
N PHE A 19 -7.91 15.50 -1.99
CA PHE A 19 -7.64 14.26 -1.28
C PHE A 19 -8.94 13.77 -0.65
N THR A 20 -9.47 12.66 -1.15
CA THR A 20 -10.80 12.18 -0.79
C THR A 20 -10.72 10.76 -0.22
N LYS A 21 -11.44 10.54 0.88
CA LYS A 21 -11.57 9.25 1.56
C LYS A 21 -12.94 8.66 1.29
N TYR A 22 -12.98 7.37 0.95
CA TYR A 22 -14.17 6.58 0.71
C TYR A 22 -14.17 5.34 1.60
N ASP A 23 -15.34 4.82 1.94
CA ASP A 23 -15.45 3.48 2.48
C ASP A 23 -15.35 2.41 1.38
N SER A 24 -15.37 1.14 1.76
CA SER A 24 -15.33 0.00 0.84
C SER A 24 -16.55 -0.11 -0.09
N LEU A 25 -17.66 0.57 0.24
CA LEU A 25 -18.87 0.63 -0.57
C LEU A 25 -18.90 1.84 -1.53
N GLY A 26 -17.86 2.69 -1.49
CA GLY A 26 -17.74 3.87 -2.34
C GLY A 26 -18.45 5.11 -1.80
N LYS A 27 -18.92 5.11 -0.55
CA LYS A 27 -19.46 6.31 0.11
C LYS A 27 -18.31 7.23 0.49
N GLN A 28 -18.41 8.49 0.09
CA GLN A 28 -17.44 9.51 0.50
C GLN A 28 -17.55 9.77 2.01
N LEU A 29 -16.45 9.57 2.74
CA LEU A 29 -16.36 9.81 4.18
C LEU A 29 -15.78 11.20 4.49
N GLY A 30 -14.90 11.70 3.63
CA GLY A 30 -14.26 13.01 3.83
C GLY A 30 -13.52 13.48 2.58
N LYS A 31 -13.34 14.80 2.47
CA LYS A 31 -12.62 15.43 1.36
C LYS A 31 -11.86 16.64 1.88
N MET A 32 -10.56 16.69 1.59
CA MET A 32 -9.70 17.83 1.83
C MET A 32 -9.28 18.44 0.50
N MET A 33 -9.34 19.77 0.39
CA MET A 33 -8.84 20.50 -0.76
C MET A 33 -7.47 21.08 -0.42
N LEU A 34 -6.46 20.73 -1.21
CA LEU A 34 -5.10 21.24 -1.04
C LEU A 34 -4.88 22.41 -2.00
N THR A 35 -4.10 23.40 -1.57
CA THR A 35 -3.82 24.60 -2.37
C THR A 35 -2.67 24.40 -3.35
N VAL A 36 -1.89 23.35 -3.16
CA VAL A 36 -0.72 22.96 -3.95
C VAL A 36 -0.68 21.44 -4.09
N PRO A 37 0.10 20.89 -5.02
CA PRO A 37 0.25 19.45 -5.14
C PRO A 37 0.93 18.83 -3.92
N TYR A 38 0.37 17.74 -3.38
CA TYR A 38 1.05 16.87 -2.40
C TYR A 38 1.12 15.45 -2.90
N LYS A 39 2.18 14.75 -2.49
CA LYS A 39 2.31 13.32 -2.58
C LYS A 39 1.95 12.69 -1.24
N VAL A 40 0.97 11.79 -1.25
CA VAL A 40 0.61 10.97 -0.09
C VAL A 40 1.66 9.86 0.04
N GLN A 41 2.37 9.79 1.17
CA GLN A 41 3.42 8.76 1.34
C GLN A 41 2.80 7.41 1.72
N SER A 42 1.91 7.39 2.72
CA SER A 42 1.24 6.18 3.17
C SER A 42 -0.07 6.51 3.88
N VAL A 43 -1.03 5.60 3.83
CA VAL A 43 -2.29 5.63 4.59
C VAL A 43 -2.42 4.45 5.55
N GLN A 44 -1.34 3.68 5.74
CA GLN A 44 -1.33 2.50 6.63
C GLN A 44 -1.74 2.87 8.06
N ASN A 45 -1.26 4.01 8.55
CA ASN A 45 -1.75 4.60 9.79
C ASN A 45 -2.74 5.73 9.47
N PRO A 46 -4.05 5.48 9.44
CA PRO A 46 -5.04 6.51 9.11
C PRO A 46 -5.14 7.60 10.18
N LEU A 47 -4.56 7.41 11.38
CA LEU A 47 -4.54 8.45 12.42
C LEU A 47 -3.54 9.56 12.10
N SER A 48 -2.56 9.29 11.24
CA SER A 48 -1.55 10.25 10.82
C SER A 48 -1.07 9.90 9.41
N VAL A 49 -1.69 10.53 8.41
CA VAL A 49 -1.39 10.37 6.99
C VAL A 49 -0.35 11.43 6.58
N PRO A 50 0.91 11.04 6.33
CA PRO A 50 1.95 11.94 5.84
C PRO A 50 1.74 12.34 4.37
N LEU A 51 1.74 13.66 4.12
CA LEU A 51 1.69 14.29 2.80
C LEU A 51 2.88 15.22 2.64
N PHE A 52 3.61 15.09 1.53
CA PHE A 52 4.74 15.95 1.22
C PHE A 52 4.48 16.77 -0.05
N SER A 53 4.78 18.06 -0.02
CA SER A 53 4.77 18.92 -1.21
C SER A 53 6.18 19.35 -1.56
N GLU A 54 6.69 18.89 -2.70
CA GLU A 54 7.96 19.36 -3.26
C GLU A 54 7.87 20.86 -3.60
N ASN A 55 6.77 21.31 -4.19
CA ASN A 55 6.64 22.72 -4.61
C ASN A 55 6.51 23.69 -3.42
N ALA A 56 5.73 23.31 -2.41
CA ALA A 56 5.60 24.15 -1.22
C ALA A 56 6.70 23.92 -0.20
N GLN A 57 7.60 22.94 -0.40
CA GLN A 57 8.70 22.62 0.51
C GLN A 57 8.19 22.44 1.94
N GLU A 58 7.16 21.62 2.10
CA GLU A 58 6.53 21.37 3.39
C GLU A 58 5.95 19.96 3.49
N MET A 59 5.77 19.53 4.73
CA MET A 59 5.11 18.28 5.06
C MET A 59 3.88 18.53 5.92
N LYS A 60 2.79 17.85 5.61
CA LYS A 60 1.53 17.87 6.35
C LYS A 60 1.18 16.49 6.86
N PHE A 61 0.56 16.44 8.03
CA PHE A 61 -0.05 15.25 8.58
C PHE A 61 -1.53 15.47 8.72
N VAL A 62 -2.31 14.45 8.35
CA VAL A 62 -3.77 14.51 8.33
C VAL A 62 -4.35 13.33 9.10
N ASP A 63 -5.39 13.58 9.90
CA ASP A 63 -6.07 12.53 10.65
C ASP A 63 -7.06 11.71 9.81
N GLN A 64 -7.67 10.72 10.45
CA GLN A 64 -8.65 9.84 9.82
C GLN A 64 -9.91 10.56 9.32
N ASN A 65 -10.18 11.76 9.85
CA ASN A 65 -11.32 12.61 9.52
C ASN A 65 -10.96 13.66 8.44
N MET A 66 -9.76 13.58 7.86
CA MET A 66 -9.25 14.49 6.84
C MET A 66 -8.94 15.91 7.36
N ASN A 67 -8.67 16.06 8.65
CA ASN A 67 -8.22 17.31 9.25
C ASN A 67 -6.69 17.37 9.32
N GLU A 68 -6.12 18.55 9.04
CA GLU A 68 -4.70 18.81 9.25
C GLU A 68 -4.37 18.81 10.74
N ILE A 69 -3.49 17.90 11.18
CA ILE A 69 -3.04 17.80 12.58
C ILE A 69 -1.69 18.46 12.80
N GLN A 70 -0.84 18.51 11.78
CA GLN A 70 0.48 19.09 11.86
C GLN A 70 0.99 19.53 10.48
N ARG A 71 1.76 20.62 10.46
CA ARG A 71 2.47 21.12 9.29
C ARG A 71 3.90 21.48 9.67
N ILE A 72 4.85 21.13 8.80
CA ILE A 72 6.29 21.38 8.95
C ILE A 72 6.77 22.08 7.68
N ASP A 73 7.31 23.29 7.83
CA ASP A 73 7.89 24.07 6.73
C ASP A 73 9.41 23.82 6.65
N PHE A 74 9.91 23.57 5.43
CA PHE A 74 11.33 23.32 5.16
C PHE A 74 12.08 24.52 4.58
N LYS A 75 11.38 25.55 4.05
CA LYS A 75 11.96 26.61 3.20
C LYS A 75 13.13 27.38 3.82
N GLN A 76 13.10 27.58 5.14
CA GLN A 76 14.12 28.35 5.84
C GLN A 76 15.21 27.49 6.49
N LYS A 77 15.03 26.16 6.49
CA LYS A 77 15.87 25.23 7.26
C LYS A 77 16.77 24.37 6.39
N PHE A 78 16.27 23.98 5.23
CA PHE A 78 16.94 23.08 4.31
C PHE A 78 17.07 23.73 2.93
N GLY A 79 17.85 23.10 2.05
CA GLY A 79 17.82 23.43 0.64
C GLY A 79 16.51 22.98 -0.01
N PHE A 80 16.58 22.62 -1.29
CA PHE A 80 15.46 22.07 -2.01
C PHE A 80 15.28 20.58 -1.66
N ILE A 81 14.29 20.28 -0.83
CA ILE A 81 13.90 18.91 -0.51
C ILE A 81 13.18 18.31 -1.71
N LYS A 82 13.79 17.30 -2.33
CA LYS A 82 13.20 16.54 -3.44
C LYS A 82 12.19 15.52 -2.95
N MET A 83 12.45 14.90 -1.81
CA MET A 83 11.60 13.87 -1.20
C MET A 83 11.66 13.92 0.31
N ALA A 84 10.55 13.59 0.94
CA ALA A 84 10.48 13.33 2.37
C ALA A 84 9.88 11.95 2.62
N TYR A 85 10.37 11.27 3.65
CA TYR A 85 9.83 10.02 4.17
C TYR A 85 9.62 10.14 5.68
N ALA A 86 8.39 9.97 6.16
CA ALA A 86 8.09 9.87 7.59
C ALA A 86 8.21 8.42 8.04
N GLU A 87 9.23 8.14 8.84
CA GLU A 87 9.40 6.83 9.47
C GLU A 87 8.43 6.63 10.62
N ASP A 88 8.23 7.69 11.42
CA ASP A 88 7.38 7.71 12.60
C ASP A 88 6.74 9.10 12.81
N LEU A 89 6.20 9.34 14.01
CA LEU A 89 5.54 10.60 14.38
C LEU A 89 6.51 11.66 14.94
N GLN A 90 7.82 11.48 14.80
CA GLN A 90 8.84 12.38 15.35
C GLN A 90 9.97 12.71 14.38
N GLN A 91 10.26 11.83 13.43
CA GLN A 91 11.40 11.90 12.54
C GLN A 91 11.00 11.83 11.07
N LEU A 92 11.72 12.59 10.26
CA LEU A 92 11.66 12.58 8.82
C LEU A 92 13.04 12.27 8.25
N TRP A 93 13.04 11.53 7.16
CA TRP A 93 14.17 11.44 6.24
C TRP A 93 13.90 12.39 5.08
N LEU A 94 14.77 13.39 4.91
CA LEU A 94 14.65 14.43 3.90
C LEU A 94 15.78 14.26 2.89
N LEU A 95 15.42 14.21 1.62
CA LEU A 95 16.35 14.17 0.50
C LEU A 95 16.56 15.59 -0.02
N ASP A 96 17.68 16.21 0.31
CA ASP A 96 18.02 17.58 -0.12
C ASP A 96 18.86 17.53 -1.42
N ASP A 97 18.27 18.02 -2.50
CA ASP A 97 18.89 18.07 -3.83
C ASP A 97 19.90 19.22 -3.96
N SER A 98 19.72 20.30 -3.21
CA SER A 98 20.64 21.45 -3.26
C SER A 98 21.97 21.14 -2.59
N THR A 99 21.92 20.45 -1.45
CA THR A 99 23.14 20.08 -0.72
C THR A 99 23.64 18.67 -1.05
N LYS A 100 22.87 17.90 -1.85
CA LYS A 100 23.13 16.48 -2.16
C LYS A 100 23.30 15.68 -0.88
N ARG A 101 22.28 15.68 -0.01
CA ARG A 101 22.32 15.00 1.29
C ARG A 101 21.01 14.29 1.61
N LEU A 102 21.13 13.19 2.34
CA LEU A 102 20.02 12.59 3.08
C LEU A 102 20.11 13.04 4.54
N ILE A 103 19.08 13.73 5.00
CA ILE A 103 19.01 14.36 6.31
C ILE A 103 18.01 13.59 7.16
N GLN A 104 18.43 13.15 8.34
CA GLN A 104 17.52 12.64 9.37
C GLN A 104 17.16 13.79 10.30
N TYR A 105 15.89 14.18 10.31
CA TYR A 105 15.41 15.37 11.00
C TYR A 105 14.34 15.03 12.03
N ASN A 106 14.56 15.43 13.28
CA ASN A 106 13.56 15.39 14.33
C ASN A 106 12.73 16.68 14.30
N PHE A 107 11.48 16.58 13.83
CA PHE A 107 10.60 17.74 13.69
C PHE A 107 9.87 18.12 14.97
N ARG A 108 9.96 17.30 16.03
CA ARG A 108 9.40 17.63 17.35
C ARG A 108 10.30 18.61 18.09
N ASN A 109 11.60 18.38 18.02
CA ASN A 109 12.62 19.16 18.72
C ASN A 109 13.32 20.17 17.82
N ASP A 110 13.01 20.16 16.53
CA ASP A 110 13.65 20.99 15.52
C ASP A 110 15.16 20.77 15.41
N THR A 111 15.57 19.50 15.35
CA THR A 111 16.99 19.13 15.32
C THR A 111 17.33 18.17 14.18
N THR A 112 18.41 18.45 13.48
CA THR A 112 19.03 17.48 12.56
C THR A 112 19.78 16.45 13.38
N ILE A 113 19.36 15.18 13.30
CA ILE A 113 19.99 14.05 13.99
C ILE A 113 21.25 13.64 13.24
N ASN A 114 21.11 13.36 11.95
CA ASN A 114 22.19 12.91 11.08
C ASN A 114 22.07 13.55 9.70
N SER A 115 23.18 13.60 8.98
CA SER A 115 23.20 14.11 7.62
C SER A 115 24.28 13.42 6.80
N TYR A 116 23.87 12.62 5.83
CA TYR A 116 24.74 11.78 5.01
C TYR A 116 24.92 12.39 3.62
N PRO A 117 26.15 12.53 3.10
CA PRO A 117 26.38 12.96 1.72
C PRO A 117 25.73 11.99 0.75
N PHE A 118 24.96 12.48 -0.21
CA PHE A 118 24.23 11.64 -1.15
C PHE A 118 24.23 12.22 -2.56
N ASP A 119 25.13 11.69 -3.38
CA ASP A 119 25.40 12.19 -4.72
C ASP A 119 24.97 11.16 -5.78
N ILE A 120 23.65 11.04 -5.97
CA ILE A 120 23.09 10.33 -7.13
C ILE A 120 22.14 11.26 -7.88
N SER A 121 21.92 10.99 -9.17
CA SER A 121 20.84 11.67 -9.90
C SER A 121 19.49 11.28 -9.30
N PHE A 122 18.64 12.28 -9.09
CA PHE A 122 17.28 12.14 -8.58
C PHE A 122 16.23 12.17 -9.70
N ASP A 123 16.67 12.01 -10.95
CA ASP A 123 15.77 11.96 -12.09
C ASP A 123 14.82 10.76 -11.96
N ASP A 124 13.53 10.99 -12.21
CA ASP A 124 12.46 9.99 -12.16
C ASP A 124 12.28 9.28 -10.81
N LEU A 125 12.64 9.92 -9.68
CA LEU A 125 12.45 9.35 -8.35
C LEU A 125 10.96 9.27 -8.00
N MET A 126 10.47 8.03 -7.88
CA MET A 126 9.06 7.71 -7.62
C MET A 126 8.78 7.49 -6.16
N ASP A 127 9.73 7.00 -5.36
CA ASP A 127 9.54 6.89 -3.90
C ASP A 127 10.85 6.71 -3.12
N LEU A 128 10.79 7.02 -1.82
CA LEU A 128 11.90 6.88 -0.86
C LEU A 128 11.40 6.16 0.39
N LEU A 129 12.16 5.19 0.85
CA LEU A 129 11.93 4.49 2.12
C LEU A 129 13.27 4.32 2.83
N VAL A 130 13.32 4.59 4.14
CA VAL A 130 14.49 4.27 4.98
C VAL A 130 14.06 3.29 6.05
N PHE A 131 14.78 2.17 6.14
CA PHE A 131 14.49 1.10 7.09
C PHE A 131 15.75 0.28 7.36
N GLU A 132 16.01 -0.07 8.62
CA GLU A 132 17.19 -0.84 9.05
C GLU A 132 18.53 -0.33 8.49
N ASN A 133 18.77 0.99 8.56
CA ASN A 133 19.98 1.64 8.03
C ASN A 133 20.23 1.41 6.53
N LYS A 134 19.17 1.09 5.78
CA LYS A 134 19.18 0.97 4.33
C LYS A 134 18.27 2.03 3.74
N VAL A 135 18.70 2.60 2.62
CA VAL A 135 17.96 3.59 1.84
C VAL A 135 17.44 2.91 0.59
N TYR A 136 16.13 2.81 0.47
CA TYR A 136 15.43 2.22 -0.65
C TYR A 136 14.91 3.33 -1.56
N ILE A 137 15.24 3.21 -2.84
CA ILE A 137 14.91 4.21 -3.84
C ILE A 137 14.16 3.53 -4.97
N LEU A 138 13.00 4.09 -5.26
CA LEU A 138 12.16 3.65 -6.35
C LEU A 138 12.21 4.68 -7.45
N THR A 139 12.42 4.20 -8.66
CA THR A 139 12.19 4.96 -9.89
C THR A 139 11.15 4.21 -10.71
N ARG A 140 10.72 4.79 -11.83
CA ARG A 140 9.80 4.09 -12.75
C ARG A 140 10.39 2.77 -13.27
N LYS A 141 11.72 2.70 -13.41
CA LYS A 141 12.42 1.63 -14.12
C LYS A 141 13.25 0.70 -13.25
N HIS A 142 13.55 1.10 -12.02
CA HIS A 142 14.46 0.38 -11.14
C HIS A 142 14.08 0.57 -9.68
N ILE A 143 14.31 -0.49 -8.90
CA ILE A 143 14.51 -0.41 -7.45
C ILE A 143 16.02 -0.42 -7.17
N ARG A 144 16.46 0.42 -6.25
CA ARG A 144 17.84 0.43 -5.74
C ARG A 144 17.85 0.47 -4.22
N VAL A 145 18.79 -0.26 -3.63
CA VAL A 145 19.00 -0.29 -2.18
C VAL A 145 20.43 0.11 -1.90
N TYR A 146 20.59 1.04 -0.97
CA TYR A 146 21.87 1.59 -0.56
C TYR A 146 22.07 1.47 0.95
N SER A 147 23.32 1.47 1.40
CA SER A 147 23.65 1.75 2.80
C SER A 147 23.46 3.25 3.12
N LEU A 148 23.48 3.65 4.38
CA LEU A 148 23.53 5.08 4.77
C LEU A 148 24.81 5.81 4.30
N LYS A 149 25.85 5.05 3.92
CA LYS A 149 27.06 5.59 3.27
C LYS A 149 26.93 5.62 1.74
N PHE A 150 25.77 5.25 1.21
CA PHE A 150 25.42 5.20 -0.20
C PHE A 150 26.24 4.24 -1.05
N GLU A 151 26.71 3.18 -0.43
CA GLU A 151 27.19 2.01 -1.15
C GLU A 151 25.97 1.26 -1.70
N LYS A 152 25.96 1.00 -3.01
CA LYS A 152 24.87 0.26 -3.65
C LYS A 152 24.91 -1.20 -3.22
N LEU A 153 23.87 -1.64 -2.52
CA LEU A 153 23.71 -3.00 -2.02
C LEU A 153 22.93 -3.89 -2.99
N PHE A 154 21.94 -3.31 -3.67
CA PHE A 154 21.07 -4.03 -4.60
C PHE A 154 20.52 -3.11 -5.69
N GLU A 155 20.30 -3.66 -6.87
CA GLU A 155 19.60 -3.01 -7.98
C GLU A 155 18.86 -4.06 -8.81
N ALA A 156 17.61 -3.80 -9.14
CA ALA A 156 16.84 -4.63 -10.05
C ALA A 156 15.97 -3.76 -10.98
N PRO A 157 15.78 -4.18 -12.24
CA PRO A 157 14.84 -3.53 -13.14
C PRO A 157 13.41 -3.73 -12.63
N LEU A 158 12.56 -2.75 -12.94
CA LEU A 158 11.16 -2.71 -12.57
C LEU A 158 10.38 -2.03 -13.69
N GLU A 159 9.15 -2.48 -13.94
CA GLU A 159 8.26 -1.81 -14.88
C GLU A 159 7.26 -0.95 -14.10
N ASN A 160 7.26 0.36 -14.38
CA ASN A 160 6.35 1.35 -13.82
C ASN A 160 6.20 1.29 -12.29
N GLY A 161 7.31 1.41 -11.57
CA GLY A 161 7.29 1.56 -10.11
C GLY A 161 6.48 2.79 -9.66
N LYS A 162 5.59 2.61 -8.69
CA LYS A 162 4.74 3.68 -8.15
C LYS A 162 5.10 4.09 -6.72
N ARG A 163 5.24 3.12 -5.81
CA ARG A 163 5.56 3.39 -4.39
C ARG A 163 6.10 2.16 -3.66
N PHE A 164 6.71 2.40 -2.51
CA PHE A 164 6.98 1.37 -1.52
C PHE A 164 5.79 1.18 -0.58
N ARG A 165 5.68 -0.01 -0.01
CA ARG A 165 4.83 -0.31 1.14
C ARG A 165 5.63 -1.19 2.10
N ARG A 166 5.74 -0.76 3.36
CA ARG A 166 6.42 -1.53 4.40
C ARG A 166 5.39 -2.25 5.26
N GLU A 167 5.51 -3.56 5.38
CA GLU A 167 4.69 -4.40 6.26
C GLU A 167 5.62 -5.09 7.26
N ASN A 168 5.80 -4.48 8.43
CA ASN A 168 6.83 -4.87 9.40
C ASN A 168 8.21 -4.92 8.71
N ASP A 169 8.85 -6.07 8.66
CA ASP A 169 10.18 -6.23 8.08
C ASP A 169 10.14 -6.51 6.56
N VAL A 170 8.93 -6.57 5.98
CA VAL A 170 8.73 -6.83 4.56
C VAL A 170 8.60 -5.52 3.79
N ILE A 171 9.40 -5.38 2.74
CA ILE A 171 9.31 -4.26 1.81
C ILE A 171 8.64 -4.76 0.53
N LEU A 172 7.53 -4.12 0.19
CA LEU A 172 6.79 -4.34 -1.02
C LEU A 172 6.99 -3.15 -1.96
N VAL A 173 7.04 -3.45 -3.24
CA VAL A 173 7.05 -2.49 -4.34
C VAL A 173 5.73 -2.63 -5.07
N VAL A 174 4.98 -1.53 -5.14
CA VAL A 174 3.74 -1.45 -5.89
C VAL A 174 4.07 -0.81 -7.24
N ALA A 175 3.80 -1.54 -8.32
CA ALA A 175 3.87 -1.06 -9.69
C ALA A 175 2.46 -0.78 -10.22
N ASP A 176 2.31 -0.51 -11.52
CA ASP A 176 0.99 -0.31 -12.15
C ASP A 176 0.07 -1.53 -12.01
N ASN A 177 0.62 -2.70 -12.30
CA ASN A 177 -0.12 -3.93 -12.53
C ASN A 177 0.42 -5.12 -11.71
N SER A 178 1.43 -4.90 -10.86
CA SER A 178 2.05 -5.94 -10.07
C SER A 178 2.51 -5.44 -8.70
N ILE A 179 2.64 -6.38 -7.77
CA ILE A 179 3.24 -6.15 -6.46
C ILE A 179 4.38 -7.15 -6.30
N GLN A 180 5.54 -6.64 -5.93
CA GLN A 180 6.75 -7.43 -5.75
C GLN A 180 7.28 -7.25 -4.34
N LYS A 181 7.73 -8.34 -3.73
CA LYS A 181 8.40 -8.35 -2.43
C LYS A 181 9.90 -8.30 -2.65
N TYR A 182 10.59 -7.42 -1.93
CA TYR A 182 12.04 -7.46 -1.82
C TYR A 182 12.47 -8.50 -0.78
N ASP A 183 13.35 -9.38 -1.18
CA ASP A 183 13.99 -10.41 -0.37
C ASP A 183 15.51 -10.30 -0.56
N PRO A 184 16.30 -10.05 0.50
CA PRO A 184 17.75 -9.87 0.37
C PRO A 184 18.48 -11.06 -0.26
N GLU A 185 17.96 -12.28 -0.10
CA GLU A 185 18.59 -13.50 -0.63
C GLU A 185 18.10 -13.82 -2.05
N LYS A 186 16.82 -13.54 -2.34
CA LYS A 186 16.17 -13.92 -3.60
C LYS A 186 15.99 -12.75 -4.59
N GLY A 187 16.26 -11.53 -4.16
CA GLY A 187 15.98 -10.31 -4.92
C GLY A 187 14.48 -9.97 -4.94
N MET A 188 13.94 -9.63 -6.11
CA MET A 188 12.53 -9.24 -6.25
C MET A 188 11.65 -10.45 -6.56
N VAL A 189 10.72 -10.76 -5.67
CA VAL A 189 9.75 -11.86 -5.83
C VAL A 189 8.37 -11.29 -6.10
N LYS A 190 7.82 -11.56 -7.28
CA LYS A 190 6.47 -11.12 -7.64
C LYS A 190 5.41 -11.90 -6.85
N ILE A 191 4.55 -11.20 -6.11
CA ILE A 191 3.51 -11.82 -5.26
C ILE A 191 2.09 -11.60 -5.79
N PHE A 192 1.91 -10.61 -6.67
CA PHE A 192 0.64 -10.33 -7.35
C PHE A 192 0.94 -9.74 -8.74
N GLU A 193 0.16 -10.14 -9.75
CA GLU A 193 0.17 -9.55 -11.08
C GLU A 193 -1.11 -9.85 -11.83
N ASP A 194 -1.69 -8.81 -12.42
CA ASP A 194 -2.71 -8.90 -13.47
C ASP A 194 -2.33 -7.90 -14.57
N LYS A 195 -2.03 -8.41 -15.77
CA LYS A 195 -1.57 -7.56 -16.90
C LYS A 195 -2.62 -6.56 -17.37
N ASP A 196 -3.90 -6.83 -17.13
CA ASP A 196 -5.00 -5.96 -17.51
C ASP A 196 -5.35 -4.96 -16.40
N ALA A 197 -4.74 -5.08 -15.20
CA ALA A 197 -4.93 -4.13 -14.13
C ALA A 197 -4.24 -2.81 -14.46
N GLN A 198 -4.95 -1.71 -14.24
CA GLN A 198 -4.46 -0.34 -14.44
C GLN A 198 -3.80 0.21 -13.17
N ILE A 199 -4.33 -0.19 -12.02
CA ILE A 199 -3.83 0.22 -10.71
C ILE A 199 -3.95 -0.96 -9.79
N VAL A 200 -2.85 -1.27 -9.09
CA VAL A 200 -2.86 -2.22 -7.97
C VAL A 200 -2.51 -1.52 -6.66
N ASP A 201 -3.04 -2.06 -5.58
CA ASP A 201 -2.62 -1.74 -4.22
C ASP A 201 -2.81 -2.97 -3.31
N LYS A 202 -2.32 -2.87 -2.09
CA LYS A 202 -2.48 -3.89 -1.06
C LYS A 202 -2.71 -3.20 0.27
N ASN A 203 -3.57 -3.78 1.12
CA ASN A 203 -3.57 -3.53 2.56
C ASN A 203 -3.18 -4.83 3.32
N ILE A 204 -3.21 -4.83 4.66
CA ILE A 204 -2.84 -6.04 5.41
C ILE A 204 -3.77 -7.24 5.12
N LEU A 205 -5.03 -6.99 4.75
CA LEU A 205 -6.06 -8.02 4.58
C LEU A 205 -6.29 -8.43 3.12
N SER A 206 -5.93 -7.60 2.15
CA SER A 206 -6.38 -7.76 0.77
C SER A 206 -5.48 -7.12 -0.27
N TYR A 207 -5.53 -7.66 -1.49
CA TYR A 207 -5.08 -6.95 -2.69
C TYR A 207 -6.25 -6.20 -3.32
N PHE A 208 -5.94 -5.06 -3.92
CA PHE A 208 -6.87 -4.20 -4.64
C PHE A 208 -6.37 -4.05 -6.05
N GLU A 209 -7.27 -4.14 -7.03
CA GLU A 209 -6.95 -3.74 -8.39
C GLU A 209 -8.11 -2.98 -9.02
N ILE A 210 -7.76 -2.12 -9.97
CA ILE A 210 -8.70 -1.48 -10.86
C ILE A 210 -8.47 -2.05 -12.27
N LYS A 211 -9.50 -2.70 -12.81
CA LYS A 211 -9.49 -3.29 -14.15
C LYS A 211 -10.86 -3.06 -14.80
N ALA A 212 -10.87 -2.65 -16.07
CA ALA A 212 -12.10 -2.36 -16.81
C ALA A 212 -13.08 -1.46 -16.03
N ASN A 213 -12.55 -0.43 -15.38
CA ASN A 213 -13.28 0.52 -14.53
C ASN A 213 -14.03 -0.09 -13.32
N LYS A 214 -13.62 -1.26 -12.85
CA LYS A 214 -14.14 -1.90 -11.63
C LYS A 214 -13.03 -2.08 -10.62
N LEU A 215 -13.38 -1.89 -9.34
CA LEU A 215 -12.51 -2.20 -8.22
C LEU A 215 -12.72 -3.66 -7.80
N TYR A 216 -11.67 -4.45 -7.80
CA TYR A 216 -11.67 -5.83 -7.29
C TYR A 216 -10.91 -5.89 -5.98
N LEU A 217 -11.44 -6.69 -5.04
CA LEU A 217 -10.89 -6.91 -3.72
C LEU A 217 -10.62 -8.41 -3.54
N TYR A 218 -9.36 -8.74 -3.30
CA TYR A 218 -8.91 -10.11 -3.09
C TYR A 218 -8.51 -10.32 -1.63
N ASN A 219 -9.40 -10.94 -0.85
CA ASN A 219 -9.13 -11.21 0.57
C ASN A 219 -8.07 -12.32 0.73
N LEU A 220 -6.99 -12.01 1.45
CA LEU A 220 -5.85 -12.89 1.68
C LEU A 220 -6.20 -14.13 2.52
N GLU A 221 -7.16 -14.04 3.43
CA GLU A 221 -7.61 -15.17 4.26
C GLU A 221 -8.29 -16.22 3.38
N LYS A 222 -9.23 -15.79 2.53
CA LYS A 222 -9.96 -16.66 1.59
C LYS A 222 -9.01 -17.31 0.57
N ILE A 223 -7.95 -16.62 0.16
CA ILE A 223 -6.94 -17.18 -0.76
C ILE A 223 -6.16 -18.31 -0.07
N LYS A 224 -5.85 -18.19 1.22
CA LYS A 224 -5.17 -19.27 1.97
C LYS A 224 -6.06 -20.49 2.12
N GLU A 225 -7.35 -20.30 2.42
CA GLU A 225 -8.33 -21.39 2.52
C GLU A 225 -8.55 -22.10 1.17
N THR A 226 -8.65 -21.35 0.08
CA THR A 226 -8.83 -21.91 -1.28
C THR A 226 -7.61 -22.73 -1.72
N LYS A 227 -6.39 -22.31 -1.34
CA LYS A 227 -5.16 -23.07 -1.62
C LYS A 227 -5.04 -24.35 -0.79
N GLN A 228 -5.55 -24.36 0.44
CA GLN A 228 -5.59 -25.57 1.29
C GLN A 228 -6.63 -26.60 0.81
N GLN A 229 -7.65 -26.19 0.05
CA GLN A 229 -8.67 -27.07 -0.52
C GLN A 229 -8.31 -27.63 -1.91
N GLN A 230 -7.19 -27.21 -2.52
CA GLN A 230 -6.75 -27.64 -3.86
C GLN A 230 -5.53 -28.57 -3.88
N GLU A 231 -4.99 -28.98 -2.73
CA GLU A 231 -4.02 -30.09 -2.67
C GLU A 231 -4.76 -31.44 -2.76
N PRO A 232 -4.52 -32.29 -3.78
CA PRO A 232 -5.12 -33.61 -3.82
C PRO A 232 -4.45 -34.52 -2.78
N GLU A 233 -5.26 -35.07 -1.88
CA GLU A 233 -4.87 -36.16 -0.99
C GLU A 233 -4.19 -37.27 -1.80
N THR A 234 -2.89 -37.45 -1.59
CA THR A 234 -2.17 -38.59 -2.12
C THR A 234 -2.58 -39.81 -1.30
N LYS A 235 -3.41 -40.67 -1.89
CA LYS A 235 -3.73 -42.00 -1.36
C LYS A 235 -2.42 -42.76 -1.06
N GLN A 236 -2.25 -43.21 0.17
CA GLN A 236 -1.43 -44.38 0.47
C GLN A 236 -2.33 -45.51 0.96
N GLU A 237 -2.26 -46.59 0.18
CA GLU A 237 -2.87 -47.88 0.37
C GLU A 237 -1.97 -48.73 1.30
N THR A 238 -2.54 -49.35 2.33
CA THR A 238 -2.06 -50.63 2.90
C THR A 238 -3.19 -51.28 3.70
N ALA A 239 -3.50 -52.53 3.36
CA ALA A 239 -4.50 -53.40 3.97
C ALA A 239 -3.88 -54.32 5.07
N PRO A 240 -4.57 -55.35 5.60
CA PRO A 240 -5.57 -55.30 6.66
C PRO A 240 -5.14 -56.13 7.90
N SER A 241 -5.86 -56.02 9.03
CA SER A 241 -5.73 -56.96 10.15
C SER A 241 -7.08 -57.18 10.82
N ASP A 242 -7.54 -58.43 10.76
CA ASP A 242 -8.74 -58.98 11.38
C ASP A 242 -8.61 -59.13 12.90
N THR A 243 -9.63 -58.71 13.67
CA THR A 243 -10.33 -59.55 14.67
C THR A 243 -11.57 -58.84 15.22
N LYS A 244 -12.64 -59.62 15.50
CA LYS A 244 -14.01 -59.21 15.89
C LYS A 244 -14.43 -60.05 17.14
N PRO A 245 -15.60 -59.83 17.78
CA PRO A 245 -15.94 -58.89 18.88
C PRO A 245 -16.47 -59.68 20.14
N PRO A 246 -17.30 -59.20 21.12
CA PRO A 246 -18.67 -58.64 20.93
C PRO A 246 -19.25 -57.64 21.99
N SER A 247 -20.48 -57.16 21.68
CA SER A 247 -21.57 -56.59 22.53
C SER A 247 -21.34 -55.21 23.19
N GLU A 248 -22.29 -54.25 23.23
CA GLU A 248 -23.76 -54.35 23.40
C GLU A 248 -24.50 -53.02 23.04
N GLN A 249 -25.84 -53.10 22.96
CA GLN A 249 -26.88 -52.14 22.50
C GLN A 249 -26.86 -50.73 23.14
N THR A 250 -27.37 -49.64 22.55
CA THR A 250 -28.80 -49.25 22.39
C THR A 250 -28.88 -47.86 21.69
N VAL A 251 -29.66 -47.65 20.62
CA VAL A 251 -31.05 -47.10 20.51
C VAL A 251 -31.18 -45.55 20.60
N GLY A 252 -31.75 -44.97 19.51
CA GLY A 252 -32.59 -43.75 19.46
C GLY A 252 -31.83 -42.42 19.34
N GLU A 253 -32.20 -41.41 18.53
CA GLU A 253 -33.38 -41.12 17.70
C GLU A 253 -32.98 -40.03 16.68
N GLU A 254 -33.52 -40.11 15.46
CA GLU A 254 -33.65 -38.99 14.53
C GLU A 254 -34.67 -37.97 15.07
N VAL A 255 -34.58 -36.69 14.67
CA VAL A 255 -35.65 -35.97 13.94
C VAL A 255 -35.21 -34.53 13.56
N LYS A 256 -35.22 -34.31 12.23
CA LYS A 256 -35.65 -33.14 11.41
C LYS A 256 -35.44 -31.71 11.93
N LYS A 257 -34.73 -30.82 11.22
CA LYS A 257 -35.13 -30.06 9.99
C LYS A 257 -36.51 -29.38 10.07
N THR A 258 -36.49 -28.04 10.06
CA THR A 258 -37.46 -27.21 9.32
C THR A 258 -36.78 -25.92 8.86
N ASP A 259 -36.73 -25.77 7.52
CA ASP A 259 -36.52 -24.54 6.77
C ASP A 259 -37.72 -23.59 6.88
N GLY A 260 -37.52 -22.30 6.60
CA GLY A 260 -38.59 -21.32 6.41
C GLY A 260 -38.13 -19.88 6.12
N GLU A 261 -37.75 -19.63 4.86
CA GLU A 261 -37.98 -18.44 4.00
C GLU A 261 -37.80 -17.01 4.56
N LYS A 262 -36.81 -16.24 4.05
CA LYS A 262 -36.85 -15.31 2.88
C LYS A 262 -37.79 -14.10 3.01
N LYS A 263 -37.20 -12.90 3.10
CA LYS A 263 -37.70 -11.69 2.43
C LYS A 263 -36.52 -10.90 1.85
N GLU A 264 -36.51 -10.81 0.51
CA GLU A 264 -35.72 -9.87 -0.29
C GLU A 264 -36.22 -8.44 -0.08
N SER A 265 -35.29 -7.49 -0.03
CA SER A 265 -35.54 -6.10 -0.40
C SER A 265 -34.37 -5.62 -1.25
N ASP A 266 -34.63 -5.49 -2.55
CA ASP A 266 -33.77 -4.86 -3.54
C ASP A 266 -33.53 -3.39 -3.17
N GLU A 267 -32.27 -3.03 -2.89
CA GLU A 267 -31.81 -1.65 -2.90
C GLU A 267 -30.64 -1.54 -3.90
N LYS A 268 -30.93 -0.99 -5.09
CA LYS A 268 -29.95 -0.71 -6.13
C LYS A 268 -28.91 0.30 -5.63
N ALA A 269 -27.66 -0.14 -5.51
CA ALA A 269 -26.50 0.70 -5.24
C ALA A 269 -26.12 1.59 -6.46
N PRO A 270 -25.48 2.76 -6.27
CA PRO A 270 -25.29 3.75 -7.32
C PRO A 270 -24.05 3.46 -8.18
N GLU A 271 -24.24 2.83 -9.33
CA GLU A 271 -23.18 2.49 -10.30
C GLU A 271 -22.49 3.73 -10.93
N THR A 272 -23.08 4.92 -10.80
CA THR A 272 -22.65 6.14 -11.52
C THR A 272 -21.51 6.90 -10.85
N THR A 273 -21.25 6.72 -9.55
CA THR A 273 -20.24 7.52 -8.83
C THR A 273 -18.82 7.02 -9.09
N ILE A 274 -18.61 5.71 -9.17
CA ILE A 274 -17.28 5.10 -9.37
C ILE A 274 -16.77 5.31 -10.80
N GLN A 275 -17.65 5.24 -11.80
CA GLN A 275 -17.30 5.41 -13.22
C GLN A 275 -16.65 6.77 -13.49
N LYS A 276 -17.19 7.83 -12.90
CA LYS A 276 -16.67 9.20 -13.07
C LYS A 276 -15.34 9.42 -12.33
N LEU A 277 -15.03 8.60 -11.31
CA LEU A 277 -13.77 8.72 -10.55
C LEU A 277 -12.57 8.14 -11.30
N LEU A 278 -12.80 7.21 -12.22
CA LEU A 278 -11.75 6.45 -12.92
C LEU A 278 -11.26 7.13 -14.20
N GLU A 279 -12.16 7.73 -14.98
CA GLU A 279 -11.82 8.48 -16.19
C GLU A 279 -10.86 9.66 -15.90
N ASP A 280 -10.98 10.29 -14.73
CA ASP A 280 -10.11 11.39 -14.30
C ASP A 280 -8.70 10.93 -13.85
N THR A 281 -8.52 9.66 -13.47
CA THR A 281 -7.23 9.14 -12.97
C THR A 281 -6.33 8.60 -14.08
N SER A 282 -6.91 8.04 -15.14
CA SER A 282 -6.17 7.44 -16.25
C SER A 282 -5.52 8.47 -17.18
N ALA A 283 -6.06 9.69 -17.25
CA ALA A 283 -5.49 10.77 -18.07
C ALA A 283 -4.22 11.43 -17.46
N VAL A 284 -3.86 11.09 -16.22
CA VAL A 284 -2.87 11.86 -15.42
C VAL A 284 -1.55 11.11 -15.18
N GLN A 285 -1.47 9.80 -15.51
CA GLN A 285 -0.25 9.01 -15.29
C GLN A 285 0.84 9.20 -16.37
N SER A 286 0.54 9.93 -17.47
CA SER A 286 1.50 10.24 -18.53
C SER A 286 2.35 11.49 -18.27
N THR A 287 2.05 12.27 -17.23
CA THR A 287 2.81 13.47 -16.87
C THR A 287 3.35 13.29 -15.46
N GLY A 288 4.65 12.96 -15.37
CA GLY A 288 5.37 12.96 -14.11
C GLY A 288 5.28 14.33 -13.44
N VAL A 289 4.82 14.31 -12.19
CA VAL A 289 5.19 15.31 -11.19
C VAL A 289 6.29 14.65 -10.38
#